data_AF-A0A261QL54-F1
#
_entry.id   AF-A0A261QL54-F1
#
_cell.length_a   1.000
_cell.length_b   1.000
_cell.length_c   1.000
_cell.angle_alpha   90.00
_cell.angle_beta   90.00
_cell.angle_gamma   90.00
#
_symmetry.space_group_name_H-M   'P 1'
#
loop_
_entity.id
_entity.type
_entity.pdbx_description
1 polymer ?
#
loop_
_entity_poly.entity_id
_entity_poly.type
_entity_poly.pdbx_seq_one_letter_code
_entity_poly.pdbx_strand_id
1 'polypeptide(L)'
;MIYHVMKSLHIYKDRDEFQQIGQIALWEAYEKYDETKGSFSSIAYLYIKGRMIDELKKAKQREENVIYTNKPFWEEKSEEQSDPSLQLEVLLTYAIHLTHREKIWLIRTFYQDMTITEIAQCENVSPSAVKKWRKQAMNKLKLHLGIE
;
A
#
# COMPACT_ATOMS: atom_id res chain seq x y z
N MET A 1 10.07 -23.47 -21.55
CA MET A 1 10.29 -22.04 -21.21
C MET A 1 9.61 -21.62 -19.91
N ILE A 2 8.28 -21.67 -19.81
CA ILE A 2 7.51 -21.27 -18.61
C ILE A 2 8.06 -21.90 -17.32
N TYR A 3 8.17 -23.23 -17.25
CA TYR A 3 8.71 -23.94 -16.09
C TYR A 3 10.13 -23.50 -15.70
N HIS A 4 10.97 -23.21 -16.70
CA HIS A 4 12.33 -22.74 -16.48
C HIS A 4 12.34 -21.33 -15.88
N VAL A 5 11.48 -20.43 -16.37
CA VAL A 5 11.30 -19.08 -15.78
C VAL A 5 10.81 -19.19 -14.34
N MET A 6 9.78 -20.01 -14.07
CA MET A 6 9.27 -20.23 -12.72
C MET A 6 10.36 -20.74 -11.78
N LYS A 7 11.21 -21.67 -12.25
CA LYS A 7 12.36 -22.16 -11.48
C LYS A 7 13.37 -21.04 -11.20
N SER A 8 13.72 -20.24 -12.21
CA SER A 8 14.67 -19.12 -12.05
C SER A 8 14.17 -18.03 -11.10
N LEU A 9 12.86 -17.83 -11.03
CA LEU A 9 12.21 -16.87 -10.13
C LEU A 9 11.92 -17.45 -8.75
N HIS A 10 12.31 -18.70 -8.48
CA HIS A 10 12.09 -19.40 -7.22
C HIS A 10 10.61 -19.44 -6.79
N ILE A 11 9.69 -19.57 -7.76
CA ILE A 11 8.26 -19.64 -7.50
C ILE A 11 7.94 -21.02 -6.93
N TYR A 12 7.56 -21.09 -5.65
CA TYR A 12 7.19 -22.35 -4.98
C TYR A 12 5.71 -22.40 -4.55
N LYS A 13 5.06 -21.24 -4.39
CA LYS A 13 3.64 -21.08 -4.05
C LYS A 13 2.83 -20.74 -5.32
N ASP A 14 1.52 -21.04 -5.31
CA ASP A 14 0.55 -20.67 -6.35
C ASP A 14 0.99 -21.07 -7.79
N ARG A 15 1.62 -22.25 -7.90
CA ARG A 15 2.29 -22.72 -9.12
C ARG A 15 1.33 -22.78 -10.33
N ASP A 16 0.09 -23.19 -10.11
CA ASP A 16 -0.92 -23.29 -11.17
C ASP A 16 -1.31 -21.92 -11.72
N GLU A 17 -1.44 -20.91 -10.87
CA GLU A 17 -1.71 -19.53 -11.26
C GLU A 17 -0.55 -18.95 -12.08
N PHE A 18 0.68 -19.14 -11.61
CA PHE A 18 1.86 -18.71 -12.36
C PHE A 18 2.03 -19.44 -13.69
N GLN A 19 1.62 -20.71 -13.78
CA GLN A 19 1.59 -21.43 -15.05
C GLN A 19 0.59 -20.79 -16.03
N GLN A 20 -0.61 -20.44 -15.57
CA GLN A 20 -1.60 -19.74 -16.40
C GLN A 20 -1.10 -18.37 -16.85
N ILE A 21 -0.53 -17.58 -15.93
CA ILE A 21 0.08 -16.28 -16.26
C ILE A 21 1.16 -16.44 -17.33
N GLY A 22 1.99 -17.49 -17.23
CA GLY A 22 2.99 -17.80 -18.24
C GLY A 22 2.39 -18.15 -19.60
N GLN A 23 1.26 -18.87 -19.64
CA GLN A 23 0.55 -19.20 -20.89
C GLN A 23 -0.08 -17.96 -21.53
N ILE A 24 -0.72 -17.11 -20.73
CA ILE A 24 -1.29 -15.84 -21.21
C ILE A 24 -0.18 -14.94 -21.75
N ALA A 25 0.93 -14.80 -21.03
CA ALA A 25 2.08 -14.00 -21.47
C ALA A 25 2.70 -14.54 -22.77
N LEU A 26 2.72 -15.85 -22.95
CA LEU A 26 3.20 -16.48 -24.18
C LEU A 26 2.28 -16.18 -25.36
N TRP A 27 0.95 -16.24 -25.13
CA TRP A 27 -0.03 -15.88 -26.15
C TRP A 27 0.07 -14.38 -26.53
N GLU A 28 0.20 -13.48 -25.56
CA GLU A 28 0.42 -12.04 -25.82
C GLU A 28 1.72 -11.78 -26.60
N ALA A 29 2.79 -12.54 -26.29
CA ALA A 29 4.04 -12.45 -27.01
C ALA A 29 3.89 -12.89 -28.47
N TYR A 30 3.06 -13.90 -28.74
CA TYR A 30 2.76 -14.37 -30.08
C TYR A 30 1.98 -13.33 -30.89
N GLU A 31 0.95 -12.72 -30.31
CA GLU A 31 0.17 -11.67 -31.01
C GLU A 31 1.01 -10.44 -31.36
N LYS A 32 1.97 -10.09 -30.52
CA LYS A 32 2.83 -8.91 -30.70
C LYS A 32 4.17 -9.23 -31.37
N TYR A 33 4.38 -10.49 -31.77
CA TYR A 33 5.64 -10.92 -32.34
C TYR A 33 5.87 -10.24 -33.69
N ASP A 34 7.10 -9.82 -33.90
CA ASP A 34 7.58 -9.19 -35.11
C ASP A 34 8.96 -9.76 -35.40
N GLU A 35 9.10 -10.43 -36.53
CA GLU A 35 10.34 -11.13 -36.94
C GLU A 35 11.54 -10.18 -37.01
N THR A 36 11.31 -8.88 -37.25
CA THR A 36 12.37 -7.86 -37.30
C THR A 36 12.97 -7.54 -35.93
N LYS A 37 12.29 -7.88 -34.83
CA LYS A 37 12.68 -7.53 -33.45
C LYS A 37 13.49 -8.61 -32.73
N GLY A 38 13.79 -9.73 -33.40
CA GLY A 38 14.61 -10.82 -32.88
C GLY A 38 13.86 -12.15 -32.77
N SER A 39 14.50 -13.14 -32.13
CA SER A 39 13.90 -14.48 -32.04
C SER A 39 12.65 -14.49 -31.16
N PHE A 40 11.61 -15.21 -31.59
CA PHE A 40 10.38 -15.36 -30.81
C PHE A 40 10.66 -15.88 -29.40
N SER A 41 11.55 -16.87 -29.25
CA SER A 41 11.94 -17.42 -27.96
C SER A 41 12.47 -16.36 -26.99
N SER A 42 13.28 -15.41 -27.47
CA SER A 42 13.81 -14.31 -26.65
C SER A 42 12.71 -13.36 -26.21
N ILE A 43 11.81 -12.99 -27.12
CA ILE A 43 10.68 -12.08 -26.84
C ILE A 43 9.70 -12.75 -25.87
N ALA A 44 9.32 -13.99 -26.15
CA ALA A 44 8.42 -14.77 -25.29
C ALA A 44 9.00 -14.98 -23.89
N TYR A 45 10.31 -15.23 -23.76
CA TYR A 45 10.97 -15.30 -22.46
C TYR A 45 10.83 -13.98 -21.69
N LEU A 46 11.03 -12.83 -22.36
CA LEU A 46 10.90 -11.51 -21.74
C LEU A 46 9.46 -11.24 -21.24
N TYR A 47 8.46 -11.56 -22.08
CA TYR A 47 7.05 -11.42 -21.72
C TYR A 47 6.68 -12.29 -20.51
N ILE A 48 6.99 -13.58 -20.56
CA ILE A 48 6.69 -14.52 -19.48
C ILE A 48 7.35 -14.06 -18.18
N LYS A 49 8.65 -13.73 -18.22
CA LYS A 49 9.40 -13.28 -17.05
C LYS A 49 8.84 -11.98 -16.48
N GLY A 50 8.53 -11.02 -17.35
CA GLY A 50 7.93 -9.74 -16.95
C GLY A 50 6.60 -9.93 -16.24
N ARG A 51 5.67 -10.67 -16.85
CA ARG A 51 4.34 -10.94 -16.27
C ARG A 51 4.42 -11.66 -14.92
N MET A 52 5.29 -12.66 -14.79
CA MET A 52 5.50 -13.36 -13.52
C MET A 52 6.10 -12.46 -12.44
N ILE A 53 7.07 -11.60 -12.78
CA ILE A 53 7.65 -10.63 -11.82
C ILE A 53 6.59 -9.65 -11.33
N ASP A 54 5.74 -9.16 -12.23
CA ASP A 54 4.68 -8.23 -11.86
C ASP A 54 3.65 -8.88 -10.93
N GLU A 55 3.30 -10.15 -11.16
CA GLU A 55 2.41 -10.85 -10.23
C GLU A 55 3.07 -11.11 -8.87
N LEU A 56 4.38 -11.45 -8.84
CA LEU A 56 5.10 -11.59 -7.57
C LEU A 56 5.09 -10.29 -6.75
N LYS A 57 5.22 -9.12 -7.39
CA LYS A 57 5.11 -7.82 -6.71
C LYS A 57 3.72 -7.59 -6.15
N LYS A 58 2.67 -7.92 -6.91
CA LYS A 58 1.28 -7.80 -6.46
C LYS A 58 0.98 -8.77 -5.31
N ALA A 59 1.45 -10.02 -5.40
CA ALA A 59 1.30 -11.01 -4.35
C ALA A 59 1.93 -10.53 -3.04
N LYS A 60 3.16 -9.99 -3.10
CA LYS A 60 3.82 -9.37 -1.95
C LYS A 60 2.99 -8.23 -1.35
N GLN A 61 2.47 -7.32 -2.19
CA GLN A 61 1.63 -6.22 -1.74
C GLN A 61 0.32 -6.70 -1.09
N ARG A 62 -0.30 -7.76 -1.62
CA ARG A 62 -1.49 -8.39 -1.02
C ARG A 62 -1.17 -8.97 0.35
N GLU A 63 -0.07 -9.71 0.49
CA GLU A 63 0.37 -10.26 1.77
C GLU A 63 0.62 -9.15 2.81
N GLU A 64 1.31 -8.07 2.42
CA GLU A 64 1.51 -6.91 3.29
C GLU A 64 0.19 -6.30 3.74
N ASN A 65 -0.75 -6.05 2.81
CA ASN A 65 -2.07 -5.49 3.15
C ASN A 65 -2.90 -6.43 4.06
N VAL A 66 -2.84 -7.74 3.81
CA VAL A 66 -3.53 -8.74 4.64
C VAL A 66 -2.95 -8.77 6.06
N ILE A 67 -1.64 -8.55 6.25
CA ILE A 67 -1.04 -8.45 7.60
C ILE A 67 -1.56 -7.20 8.34
N TYR A 68 -1.77 -6.07 7.66
CA TYR A 68 -2.36 -4.88 8.29
C TYR A 68 -3.84 -5.05 8.62
N THR A 69 -4.60 -5.79 7.81
CA THR A 69 -6.00 -6.10 8.08
C THR A 69 -6.16 -7.20 9.15
N ASN A 70 -5.24 -8.17 9.19
CA ASN A 70 -5.17 -9.24 10.18
C ASN A 70 -4.11 -8.94 11.25
N LYS A 71 -4.18 -7.75 11.87
CA LYS A 71 -3.77 -7.67 13.27
C LYS A 71 -4.53 -8.79 13.99
N PRO A 72 -3.87 -9.72 14.70
CA PRO A 72 -4.55 -10.89 15.23
C PRO A 72 -5.75 -10.43 16.05
N PHE A 73 -6.92 -10.92 15.67
CA PHE A 73 -8.19 -10.80 16.41
C PHE A 73 -8.05 -11.13 17.91
N TRP A 74 -6.99 -11.86 18.27
CA TRP A 74 -6.57 -12.23 19.62
C TRP A 74 -5.80 -11.13 20.38
N GLU A 75 -5.58 -9.93 19.82
CA GLU A 75 -5.51 -8.72 20.65
C GLU A 75 -6.91 -8.47 21.20
N GLU A 76 -7.32 -9.31 22.14
CA GLU A 76 -8.43 -9.09 23.03
C GLU A 76 -8.18 -7.73 23.68
N LYS A 77 -8.80 -6.69 23.11
CA LYS A 77 -9.04 -5.46 23.84
C LYS A 77 -9.78 -5.90 25.08
N SER A 78 -9.11 -5.90 26.22
CA SER A 78 -9.79 -5.59 27.47
C SER A 78 -10.60 -4.34 27.18
N GLU A 79 -11.92 -4.48 27.10
CA GLU A 79 -12.85 -3.37 27.05
C GLU A 79 -12.78 -2.64 28.40
N GLU A 80 -11.67 -1.96 28.66
CA GLU A 80 -11.77 -0.69 29.37
C GLU A 80 -12.51 0.22 28.40
N GLN A 81 -13.79 0.45 28.67
CA GLN A 81 -14.61 1.48 28.02
C GLN A 81 -13.95 2.85 28.24
N SER A 82 -12.88 3.12 27.52
CA SER A 82 -12.32 4.45 27.40
C SER A 82 -13.28 5.21 26.51
N ASP A 83 -14.08 6.08 27.11
CA ASP A 83 -14.95 7.03 26.44
C ASP A 83 -14.20 7.61 25.21
N PRO A 84 -14.73 7.47 23.98
CA PRO A 84 -14.08 8.00 22.78
C PRO A 84 -13.76 9.49 22.88
N SER A 85 -14.50 10.25 23.70
CA SER A 85 -14.20 11.65 24.00
C SER A 85 -12.90 11.83 24.80
N LEU A 86 -12.64 10.97 25.78
CA LEU A 86 -11.39 10.96 26.56
C LEU A 86 -10.20 10.57 25.69
N GLN A 87 -10.37 9.62 24.76
CA GLN A 87 -9.29 9.23 23.83
C GLN A 87 -8.88 10.40 22.93
N LEU A 88 -9.85 11.15 22.42
CA LEU A 88 -9.61 12.35 21.62
C LEU A 88 -8.95 13.47 22.45
N GLU A 89 -9.37 13.64 23.70
CA GLU A 89 -8.80 14.64 24.60
C GLU A 89 -7.33 14.33 24.96
N VAL A 90 -7.03 13.07 25.23
CA VAL A 90 -5.65 12.59 25.44
C VAL A 90 -4.80 12.84 24.20
N LEU A 91 -5.27 12.47 23.01
CA LEU A 91 -4.56 12.73 21.75
C LEU A 91 -4.28 14.23 21.55
N LEU A 92 -5.26 15.09 21.84
CA LEU A 92 -5.12 16.53 21.71
C LEU A 92 -4.14 17.14 22.73
N THR A 93 -3.97 16.50 23.89
CA THR A 93 -2.98 16.89 24.90
C THR A 93 -1.55 16.77 24.36
N TYR A 94 -1.26 15.75 23.56
CA TYR A 94 0.05 15.63 22.88
C TYR A 94 0.18 16.54 21.66
N ALA A 95 -0.92 17.11 21.16
CA ALA A 95 -0.97 17.91 19.95
C ALA A 95 -1.21 19.41 20.22
N ILE A 96 -0.96 19.90 21.44
CA ILE A 96 -1.27 21.28 21.84
C ILE A 96 -0.66 22.33 20.89
N HIS A 97 0.57 22.08 20.43
CA HIS A 97 1.38 22.95 19.58
C HIS A 97 1.03 22.88 18.08
N LEU A 98 0.04 22.07 17.70
CA LEU A 98 -0.49 22.05 16.34
C LEU A 98 -1.48 23.20 16.12
N THR A 99 -1.43 23.78 14.92
CA THR A 99 -2.42 24.73 14.44
C THR A 99 -3.76 24.03 14.18
N HIS A 100 -4.83 24.81 14.07
CA HIS A 100 -6.17 24.27 13.81
C HIS A 100 -6.22 23.35 12.59
N ARG A 101 -5.58 23.73 11.48
CA ARG A 101 -5.52 22.93 10.25
C ARG A 101 -4.72 21.63 10.39
N GLU A 102 -3.65 21.66 11.18
CA GLU A 102 -2.87 20.47 11.51
C GLU A 102 -3.65 19.52 12.44
N LYS A 103 -4.39 20.07 13.40
CA LYS A 103 -5.31 19.30 14.26
C LYS A 103 -6.46 18.69 13.46
N ILE A 104 -7.05 19.43 12.52
CA ILE A 104 -8.06 18.90 11.59
C ILE A 104 -7.53 17.67 10.87
N TRP A 105 -6.32 17.77 10.30
CA TRP A 105 -5.70 16.62 9.63
C TRP A 105 -5.52 15.44 10.60
N LEU A 106 -5.00 15.68 11.80
CA LEU A 106 -4.75 14.65 12.81
C LEU A 106 -6.05 13.92 13.19
N ILE A 107 -7.10 14.68 13.55
CA ILE A 107 -8.39 14.10 13.97
C ILE A 107 -9.05 13.36 12.82
N ARG A 108 -9.19 13.98 11.65
CA ARG A 108 -9.88 13.34 10.51
C ARG A 108 -9.14 12.08 10.03
N THR A 109 -7.82 12.05 10.11
CA THR A 109 -7.03 10.88 9.69
C THR A 109 -7.08 9.75 10.72
N PHE A 110 -6.92 10.04 12.01
CA PHE A 110 -6.73 9.00 13.04
C PHE A 110 -8.00 8.66 13.83
N TYR A 111 -9.00 9.55 13.86
CA TYR A 111 -10.26 9.32 14.57
C TYR A 111 -11.42 9.02 13.61
N GLN A 112 -11.35 9.48 12.36
CA GLN A 112 -12.41 9.32 11.36
C GLN A 112 -11.98 8.49 10.14
N ASP A 113 -10.75 7.94 10.15
CA ASP A 113 -10.17 7.12 9.08
C ASP A 113 -10.26 7.73 7.66
N MET A 114 -10.28 9.05 7.56
CA MET A 114 -10.42 9.74 6.28
C MET A 114 -9.12 9.79 5.49
N THR A 115 -9.23 9.58 4.18
CA THR A 115 -8.14 9.76 3.22
C THR A 115 -7.84 11.25 2.97
N ILE A 116 -6.64 11.53 2.44
CA ILE A 116 -6.23 12.90 2.05
C ILE A 116 -7.24 13.56 1.10
N THR A 117 -7.83 12.76 0.19
CA THR A 117 -8.83 13.21 -0.79
C THR A 117 -10.17 13.56 -0.13
N GLU A 118 -10.63 12.74 0.82
CA GLU A 118 -11.89 12.99 1.53
C GLU A 118 -11.75 14.20 2.47
N ILE A 119 -10.61 14.34 3.16
CA ILE A 119 -10.32 15.54 3.97
C ILE A 119 -10.31 16.79 3.10
N ALA A 120 -9.68 16.72 1.93
CA ALA A 120 -9.62 17.85 1.00
C ALA A 120 -11.03 18.27 0.53
N GLN A 121 -11.90 17.31 0.24
CA GLN A 121 -13.30 17.57 -0.12
C GLN A 121 -14.09 18.17 1.05
N CYS A 122 -14.01 17.59 2.25
CA CYS A 122 -14.76 18.07 3.42
C CYS A 122 -14.31 19.44 3.91
N GLU A 123 -13.02 19.75 3.82
CA GLU A 123 -12.45 21.04 4.23
C GLU A 123 -12.44 22.07 3.08
N ASN A 124 -12.92 21.68 1.89
CA ASN A 124 -12.93 22.50 0.67
C ASN A 124 -11.54 23.11 0.34
N VAL A 125 -10.51 22.27 0.37
CA VAL A 125 -9.12 22.63 0.07
C VAL A 125 -8.52 21.68 -0.97
N SER A 126 -7.32 22.00 -1.46
CA SER A 126 -6.60 21.08 -2.35
C SER A 126 -5.97 19.92 -1.58
N PRO A 127 -5.82 18.72 -2.19
CA PRO A 127 -5.08 17.61 -1.59
C PRO A 127 -3.64 17.96 -1.20
N SER A 128 -3.01 18.89 -1.94
CA SER A 128 -1.69 19.41 -1.64
C SER A 128 -1.64 20.22 -0.35
N ALA A 129 -2.71 20.96 -0.02
CA ALA A 129 -2.83 21.66 1.26
C ALA A 129 -2.91 20.67 2.43
N VAL A 130 -3.71 19.60 2.29
CA VAL A 130 -3.82 18.55 3.32
C VAL A 130 -2.48 17.82 3.52
N LYS A 131 -1.76 17.50 2.43
CA LYS A 131 -0.39 16.96 2.51
C LYS A 131 0.57 17.90 3.24
N LYS A 132 0.43 19.21 3.04
CA LYS A 132 1.22 20.22 3.78
C LYS A 132 0.89 20.21 5.27
N TRP A 133 -0.40 20.17 5.64
CA TRP A 133 -0.82 20.06 7.04
C TRP A 133 -0.25 18.82 7.71
N ARG A 134 -0.34 17.66 7.05
CA ARG A 134 0.30 16.41 7.50
C ARG A 134 1.79 16.58 7.78
N LYS A 135 2.53 17.11 6.80
CA LYS A 135 3.99 17.28 6.93
C LYS A 135 4.34 18.19 8.10
N GLN A 136 3.64 19.30 8.25
CA GLN A 136 3.90 20.26 9.33
C GLN A 136 3.51 19.70 10.70
N ALA A 137 2.37 19.02 10.79
CA ALA A 137 1.92 18.33 12.00
C ALA A 137 2.94 17.29 12.46
N MET A 138 3.37 16.39 11.56
CA MET A 138 4.33 15.33 11.89
C MET A 138 5.69 15.88 12.32
N ASN A 139 6.19 16.93 11.68
CA ASN A 139 7.45 17.56 12.09
C ASN A 139 7.36 18.13 13.51
N LYS A 140 6.24 18.77 13.86
CA LYS A 140 6.02 19.33 15.20
C LYS A 140 5.86 18.25 16.26
N LEU A 141 5.11 17.19 15.95
CA LEU A 141 4.91 16.06 16.86
C LEU A 141 6.23 15.33 17.14
N LYS A 142 7.03 15.05 16.10
CA LYS A 142 8.36 14.46 16.24
C LYS A 142 9.27 15.28 17.14
N LEU A 143 9.33 16.60 16.90
CA LEU A 143 10.14 17.53 17.69
C LEU A 143 9.70 17.54 19.15
N HIS A 144 8.39 17.54 19.41
CA HIS A 144 7.86 17.61 20.78
C HIS A 144 8.00 16.29 21.54
N LEU A 145 7.91 15.15 20.86
CA LEU A 145 8.04 13.82 21.46
C LEU A 145 9.49 13.32 21.51
N GLY A 146 10.46 14.08 20.99
CA GLY A 146 11.87 13.70 20.99
C GLY A 146 12.20 12.50 20.10
N ILE A 147 11.42 12.26 19.05
CA ILE A 147 11.59 11.14 18.12
C ILE A 147 12.23 11.69 16.84
N GLU A 148 13.55 11.49 16.70
CA GLU A 148 14.31 11.85 15.48
C GLU A 148 13.91 10.97 14.28
#